data_AF-D2BG25-F1
#
_entry.id   AF-D2BG25-F1
#
_cell.length_a   1.000
_cell.length_b   1.000
_cell.length_c   1.000
_cell.angle_alpha   90.00
_cell.angle_beta   90.00
_cell.angle_gamma   90.00
#
_symmetry.space_group_name_H-M   'P 1'
#
loop_
_entity.id
_entity.type
_entity.pdbx_description
1 polymer ?
#
loop_
_entity_poly.entity_id
_entity_poly.type
_entity_poly.pdbx_seq_one_letter_code
_entity_poly.pdbx_strand_id
1 'polypeptide(L)'
;MIHKNVAKFSWRIFPCFLIVYLALITGCEQNQFQVISPEIPTVCLDSLVEIDRLILSESPLESEETTESLTVFNSGIRQIYCTFWLTDDLCCTVITLRLKDNAQVLFEWKMNGNQIGFPQTVIMEFETGLGTGQYLLEIYMDTKMRVNFELVIV
;
A
#
# COMPACT_ATOMS: atom_id res chain seq x y z
N MET A 1 -52.09 16.80 -0.71
CA MET A 1 -52.73 15.87 0.25
C MET A 1 -51.94 14.57 0.22
N ILE A 2 -50.90 14.45 1.05
CA ILE A 2 -50.11 13.22 1.22
C ILE A 2 -49.88 13.08 2.73
N HIS A 3 -50.63 12.16 3.33
CA HIS A 3 -50.43 11.71 4.71
C HIS A 3 -49.19 10.81 4.77
N LYS A 4 -48.25 11.10 5.65
CA LYS A 4 -47.30 10.08 6.15
C LYS A 4 -47.46 9.95 7.65
N ASN A 5 -47.87 8.73 8.02
CA ASN A 5 -48.12 8.26 9.37
C ASN A 5 -46.84 8.22 10.21
N VAL A 6 -46.95 8.72 11.44
CA VAL A 6 -45.97 8.54 12.51
C VAL A 6 -46.46 7.36 13.35
N ALA A 7 -45.73 6.26 13.34
CA ALA A 7 -45.97 5.12 14.23
C ALA A 7 -45.04 5.23 15.45
N LYS A 8 -45.64 5.53 16.61
CA LYS A 8 -45.09 5.26 17.94
C LYS A 8 -45.17 3.76 18.21
N PHE A 9 -44.10 3.15 18.73
CA PHE A 9 -44.23 1.90 19.45
C PHE A 9 -43.35 1.90 20.70
N SER A 10 -43.98 1.54 21.81
CA SER A 10 -43.59 1.73 23.21
C SER A 10 -43.59 0.38 23.88
N TRP A 11 -42.50 -0.05 24.52
CA TRP A 11 -42.50 -1.22 25.40
C TRP A 11 -41.99 -0.89 26.81
N ARG A 12 -42.83 -1.28 27.77
CA ARG A 12 -42.77 -1.18 29.24
C ARG A 12 -41.75 -2.19 29.81
N ILE A 13 -40.88 -1.80 30.76
CA ILE A 13 -40.98 -1.91 32.24
C ILE A 13 -41.00 -3.36 32.82
N PHE A 14 -39.86 -3.74 33.45
CA PHE A 14 -39.63 -4.49 34.72
C PHE A 14 -40.19 -5.93 34.93
N PRO A 15 -39.76 -6.69 35.97
CA PRO A 15 -38.41 -7.10 36.41
C PRO A 15 -38.37 -8.60 36.82
N CYS A 16 -37.37 -9.00 37.61
CA CYS A 16 -37.32 -10.20 38.46
C CYS A 16 -36.81 -11.49 37.77
N PHE A 17 -35.63 -11.96 38.17
CA PHE A 17 -35.50 -13.19 38.96
C PHE A 17 -34.02 -13.42 39.32
N LEU A 18 -33.73 -13.16 40.60
CA LEU A 18 -32.92 -13.97 41.50
C LEU A 18 -32.14 -15.13 40.84
N ILE A 19 -30.82 -15.00 40.67
CA ILE A 19 -29.93 -16.16 40.48
C ILE A 19 -28.95 -16.18 41.64
N VAL A 20 -29.03 -17.30 42.33
CA VAL A 20 -28.35 -17.72 43.55
C VAL A 20 -26.84 -17.77 43.32
N TYR A 21 -26.10 -17.05 44.17
CA TYR A 21 -24.69 -17.27 44.41
C TYR A 21 -24.50 -18.66 45.04
N LEU A 22 -23.88 -19.59 44.31
CA LEU A 22 -23.31 -20.81 44.87
C LEU A 22 -21.92 -20.99 44.29
N ALA A 23 -20.94 -20.74 45.15
CA ALA A 23 -19.54 -21.03 44.94
C ALA A 23 -19.33 -22.55 44.79
N LEU A 24 -18.67 -22.95 43.70
CA LEU A 24 -17.93 -24.20 43.65
C LEU A 24 -16.53 -23.91 43.10
N ILE A 25 -15.64 -23.72 44.08
CA ILE A 25 -14.20 -23.71 43.95
C ILE A 25 -13.81 -25.16 43.63
N THR A 26 -13.44 -25.46 42.38
CA THR A 26 -12.66 -26.65 42.05
C THR A 26 -11.54 -26.21 41.11
N GLY A 27 -10.33 -26.67 41.43
CA GLY A 27 -9.08 -26.02 41.08
C GLY A 27 -8.88 -25.81 39.58
N CYS A 28 -8.51 -24.57 39.23
CA CYS A 28 -7.67 -24.35 38.07
C CYS A 28 -6.29 -24.94 38.41
N GLU A 29 -6.02 -26.15 37.93
CA GLU A 29 -4.66 -26.55 37.64
C GLU A 29 -4.20 -25.62 36.53
N GLN A 30 -3.56 -24.52 36.93
CA GLN A 30 -3.05 -23.49 36.05
C GLN A 30 -1.83 -24.09 35.36
N ASN A 31 -2.09 -24.94 34.37
CA ASN A 31 -1.12 -25.39 33.41
C ASN A 31 -0.65 -24.12 32.72
N GLN A 32 0.52 -23.63 33.13
CA GLN A 32 1.15 -22.48 32.55
C GLN A 32 1.45 -22.85 31.10
N PHE A 33 0.51 -22.54 30.20
CA PHE A 33 0.86 -22.30 28.81
C PHE A 33 1.91 -21.20 28.89
N GLN A 34 3.18 -21.58 28.75
CA GLN A 34 4.21 -20.67 28.31
C GLN A 34 3.69 -20.10 27.00
N VAL A 35 3.11 -18.91 27.07
CA VAL A 35 2.95 -18.05 25.92
C VAL A 35 4.39 -17.81 25.49
N ILE A 36 4.84 -18.61 24.53
CA ILE A 36 6.02 -18.29 23.74
C ILE A 36 5.62 -16.97 23.09
N SER A 37 5.99 -15.86 23.72
CA SER A 37 5.88 -14.56 23.09
C SER A 37 6.72 -14.72 21.82
N PRO A 38 6.14 -14.60 20.62
CA PRO A 38 6.98 -14.56 19.44
C PRO A 38 7.96 -13.43 19.69
N GLU A 39 9.26 -13.76 19.75
CA GLU A 39 10.31 -12.77 19.70
C GLU A 39 10.08 -12.02 18.41
N ILE A 40 9.44 -10.85 18.50
CA ILE A 40 9.30 -9.96 17.35
C ILE A 40 10.74 -9.64 16.98
N PRO A 41 11.22 -10.05 15.79
CA PRO A 41 12.57 -9.73 15.38
C PRO A 41 12.68 -8.20 15.43
N THR A 42 13.57 -7.71 16.30
CA THR A 42 13.84 -6.28 16.50
C THR A 42 14.61 -5.66 15.32
N VAL A 43 14.84 -6.45 14.27
CA VAL A 43 15.56 -6.09 13.06
C VAL A 43 14.57 -6.19 11.90
N CYS A 44 14.24 -5.05 11.27
CA CYS A 44 13.49 -5.06 10.02
C CYS A 44 14.31 -5.83 8.98
N LEU A 45 13.74 -6.92 8.45
CA LEU A 45 14.43 -7.76 7.48
C LEU A 45 14.24 -7.29 6.03
N ASP A 46 13.85 -6.01 5.85
CA ASP A 46 13.58 -5.37 4.56
C ASP A 46 14.74 -5.48 3.55
N SER A 47 15.95 -5.83 4.01
CA SER A 47 17.12 -6.07 3.17
C SER A 47 16.92 -7.12 2.07
N LEU A 48 16.02 -8.10 2.30
CA LEU A 48 15.70 -9.17 1.35
C LEU A 48 14.53 -8.81 0.43
N VAL A 49 13.83 -7.71 0.69
CA VAL A 49 12.71 -7.27 -0.13
C VAL A 49 13.25 -6.60 -1.39
N GLU A 50 12.72 -7.01 -2.53
CA GLU A 50 13.09 -6.51 -3.85
C GLU A 50 11.85 -6.03 -4.61
N ILE A 51 12.09 -5.33 -5.73
CA ILE A 51 11.02 -5.00 -6.69
C ILE A 51 10.94 -6.20 -7.64
N ASP A 52 9.88 -7.01 -7.50
CA ASP A 52 9.62 -8.19 -8.32
C ASP A 52 9.22 -7.79 -9.74
N ARG A 53 8.36 -6.76 -9.85
CA ARG A 53 7.82 -6.32 -11.13
C ARG A 53 7.61 -4.81 -11.15
N LEU A 54 7.83 -4.21 -12.32
CA LEU A 54 7.55 -2.82 -12.62
C LEU A 54 6.84 -2.71 -13.97
N ILE A 55 5.76 -1.94 -14.01
CA ILE A 55 4.99 -1.62 -15.22
C ILE A 55 4.79 -0.12 -15.30
N LEU A 56 5.15 0.45 -16.44
CA LEU A 56 4.80 1.82 -16.81
C LEU A 56 3.67 1.81 -17.85
N SER A 57 2.68 2.68 -17.66
CA SER A 57 1.53 2.80 -18.55
C SER A 57 1.04 4.25 -18.68
N GLU A 58 0.29 4.53 -19.75
CA GLU A 58 -0.39 5.82 -19.98
C GLU A 58 -1.74 5.94 -19.25
N SER A 59 -2.26 4.82 -18.73
CA SER A 59 -3.53 4.73 -18.01
C SER A 59 -3.40 3.88 -16.74
N PRO A 60 -4.33 4.00 -15.77
CA PRO A 60 -4.39 3.08 -14.64
C PRO A 60 -4.48 1.63 -15.11
N LEU A 61 -3.81 0.71 -14.41
CA LEU A 61 -3.98 -0.73 -14.64
C LEU A 61 -5.33 -1.17 -14.05
N GLU A 62 -6.25 -1.61 -14.91
CA GLU A 62 -7.60 -2.04 -14.50
C GLU A 62 -7.67 -3.55 -14.16
N SER A 63 -6.64 -4.35 -14.45
CA SER A 63 -6.58 -5.77 -14.08
C SER A 63 -5.15 -6.33 -14.00
N GLU A 64 -4.99 -7.52 -13.41
CA GLU A 64 -3.72 -8.29 -13.34
C GLU A 64 -3.29 -8.90 -14.70
N GLU A 65 -3.76 -8.38 -15.83
CA GLU A 65 -3.28 -8.83 -17.12
C GLU A 65 -1.76 -8.64 -17.23
N THR A 66 -1.10 -9.55 -17.96
CA THR A 66 0.31 -9.50 -18.30
C THR A 66 0.61 -8.33 -19.21
N THR A 67 0.53 -7.12 -18.64
CA THR A 67 0.86 -5.88 -19.34
C THR A 67 2.38 -5.75 -19.32
N GLU A 68 2.96 -5.58 -20.49
CA GLU A 68 4.37 -5.25 -20.62
C GLU A 68 4.58 -3.77 -20.27
N SER A 69 5.70 -3.45 -19.62
CA SER A 69 6.02 -2.06 -19.32
C SER A 69 6.24 -1.29 -20.60
N LEU A 70 5.57 -0.16 -20.77
CA LEU A 70 5.87 0.77 -21.85
C LEU A 70 7.26 1.38 -21.62
N THR A 71 8.07 1.37 -22.68
CA THR A 71 9.37 2.03 -22.74
C THR A 71 9.33 3.27 -23.62
N VAL A 72 8.26 3.44 -24.39
CA VAL A 72 8.08 4.56 -25.32
C VAL A 72 6.72 5.19 -25.08
N PHE A 73 6.69 6.51 -24.92
CA PHE A 73 5.49 7.32 -24.72
C PHE A 73 5.43 8.45 -25.73
N ASN A 74 4.22 8.97 -25.98
CA ASN A 74 4.04 10.10 -26.86
C ASN A 74 4.48 11.42 -26.23
N SER A 75 5.07 12.32 -27.02
CA SER A 75 5.38 13.69 -26.64
C SER A 75 4.16 14.41 -26.07
N GLY A 76 4.38 15.18 -25.00
CA GLY A 76 3.32 15.90 -24.30
C GLY A 76 2.53 15.02 -23.33
N ILE A 77 2.94 13.76 -23.08
CA ILE A 77 2.36 12.92 -22.04
C ILE A 77 2.38 13.66 -20.70
N ARG A 78 1.22 13.75 -20.05
CA ARG A 78 1.03 14.49 -18.78
C ARG A 78 0.96 13.58 -17.57
N GLN A 79 0.71 12.30 -17.78
CA GLN A 79 0.57 11.33 -16.71
C GLN A 79 1.27 10.05 -17.13
N ILE A 80 2.15 9.53 -16.26
CA ILE A 80 2.70 8.19 -16.38
C ILE A 80 2.35 7.44 -15.10
N TYR A 81 1.74 6.28 -15.24
CA TYR A 81 1.39 5.40 -14.13
C TYR A 81 2.54 4.42 -13.95
N CYS A 82 3.16 4.42 -12.78
CA CYS A 82 4.18 3.46 -12.40
C CYS A 82 3.62 2.52 -11.34
N THR A 83 3.33 1.29 -11.75
CA THR A 83 2.88 0.23 -10.85
C THR A 83 4.03 -0.72 -10.57
N PHE A 84 4.30 -1.00 -9.30
CA PHE A 84 5.33 -1.94 -8.90
C PHE A 84 4.85 -2.90 -7.82
N TRP A 85 5.45 -4.08 -7.84
CA TRP A 85 5.24 -5.17 -6.90
C TRP A 85 6.55 -5.40 -6.17
N LEU A 86 6.46 -5.47 -4.86
CA LEU A 86 7.52 -5.94 -3.97
C LEU A 86 7.50 -7.48 -3.86
N THR A 87 8.59 -8.09 -3.43
CA THR A 87 8.60 -9.53 -3.14
C THR A 87 7.95 -9.86 -1.79
N ASP A 88 7.87 -8.88 -0.88
CA ASP A 88 7.31 -9.01 0.47
C ASP A 88 6.96 -7.62 1.02
N ASP A 89 6.32 -7.58 2.19
CA ASP A 89 5.98 -6.35 2.89
C ASP A 89 7.22 -5.66 3.48
N LEU A 90 7.19 -4.33 3.51
CA LEU A 90 8.25 -3.51 4.11
C LEU A 90 7.85 -3.00 5.49
N CYS A 91 8.77 -3.06 6.44
CA CYS A 91 8.50 -2.67 7.82
C CYS A 91 8.93 -1.24 8.13
N CYS A 92 10.14 -0.84 7.71
CA CYS A 92 10.73 0.44 8.10
C CYS A 92 11.61 1.12 7.03
N THR A 93 11.68 0.54 5.83
CA THR A 93 12.37 1.12 4.66
C THR A 93 11.56 2.21 4.00
N VAL A 94 12.19 3.27 3.51
CA VAL A 94 11.53 4.29 2.68
C VAL A 94 11.73 3.93 1.21
N ILE A 95 10.65 3.85 0.43
CA ILE A 95 10.73 3.80 -1.03
C ILE A 95 10.78 5.21 -1.57
N THR A 96 11.74 5.49 -2.46
CA THR A 96 11.82 6.73 -3.23
C THR A 96 11.77 6.40 -4.71
N LEU A 97 10.77 6.93 -5.42
CA LEU A 97 10.68 6.87 -6.88
C LEU A 97 11.08 8.22 -7.46
N ARG A 98 11.94 8.23 -8.48
CA ARG A 98 12.38 9.44 -9.17
C ARG A 98 12.31 9.27 -10.66
N LEU A 99 11.78 10.28 -11.35
CA LEU A 99 11.95 10.44 -12.79
C LEU A 99 12.93 11.58 -13.04
N LYS A 100 13.92 11.34 -13.89
CA LYS A 100 15.00 12.28 -14.20
C LYS A 100 15.14 12.53 -15.70
N ASP A 101 15.49 13.75 -16.04
CA ASP A 101 16.11 14.12 -17.31
C ASP A 101 17.58 14.44 -17.01
N ASN A 102 18.48 13.56 -17.44
CA ASN A 102 19.89 13.62 -17.10
C ASN A 102 20.11 13.73 -15.57
N ALA A 103 20.63 14.86 -15.08
CA ALA A 103 20.87 15.12 -13.67
C ALA A 103 19.68 15.81 -12.95
N GLN A 104 18.68 16.27 -13.69
CA GLN A 104 17.54 16.99 -13.15
C GLN A 104 16.45 16.00 -12.72
N VAL A 105 16.04 16.05 -11.46
CA VAL A 105 14.86 15.31 -10.98
C VAL A 105 13.62 16.11 -11.38
N LEU A 106 12.77 15.49 -12.20
CA LEU A 106 11.50 16.06 -12.66
C LEU A 106 10.34 15.68 -11.76
N PHE A 107 10.40 14.48 -11.18
CA PHE A 107 9.41 13.95 -10.26
C PHE A 107 10.10 13.18 -9.15
N GLU A 108 9.63 13.35 -7.91
CA GLU A 108 10.04 12.54 -6.77
C GLU A 108 8.81 12.17 -5.94
N TRP A 109 8.68 10.89 -5.63
CA TRP A 109 7.69 10.38 -4.69
C TRP A 109 8.37 9.55 -3.62
N LYS A 110 7.90 9.68 -2.38
CA LYS A 110 8.45 8.98 -1.21
C LYS A 110 7.35 8.45 -0.32
N MET A 111 7.51 7.22 0.17
CA MET A 111 6.59 6.60 1.11
C MET A 111 7.33 5.63 2.03
N ASN A 112 6.89 5.56 3.29
CA ASN A 112 7.38 4.54 4.20
C ASN A 112 6.80 3.19 3.78
N GLY A 113 7.62 2.15 3.80
CA GLY A 113 7.29 0.81 3.33
C GLY A 113 6.06 0.21 4.01
N ASN A 114 5.86 0.51 5.29
CA ASN A 114 4.68 0.07 6.05
C ASN A 114 3.36 0.77 5.65
N GLN A 115 3.42 1.74 4.73
CA GLN A 115 2.27 2.46 4.18
C GLN A 115 1.99 2.06 2.72
N ILE A 116 2.82 1.21 2.13
CA ILE A 116 2.72 0.82 0.73
C ILE A 116 1.65 -0.25 0.59
N GLY A 117 0.61 0.06 -0.19
CA GLY A 117 -0.38 -0.94 -0.59
C GLY A 117 0.19 -1.81 -1.71
N PHE A 118 -0.23 -3.07 -1.78
CA PHE A 118 0.28 -4.01 -2.76
C PHE A 118 -0.78 -4.46 -3.77
N PRO A 119 -0.56 -4.29 -5.08
CA PRO A 119 0.52 -3.51 -5.70
C PRO A 119 0.40 -2.00 -5.45
N GLN A 120 1.51 -1.28 -5.61
CA GLN A 120 1.54 0.17 -5.48
C GLN A 120 1.58 0.83 -6.84
N THR A 121 0.63 1.72 -7.10
CA THR A 121 0.64 2.59 -8.28
C THR A 121 0.97 4.02 -7.87
N VAL A 122 1.97 4.61 -8.51
CA VAL A 122 2.34 6.03 -8.39
C VAL A 122 1.97 6.74 -9.69
N ILE A 123 1.21 7.82 -9.59
CA ILE A 123 0.84 8.66 -10.74
C ILE A 123 1.83 9.81 -10.81
N MET A 124 2.62 9.84 -11.88
CA MET A 124 3.57 10.93 -12.18
C MET A 124 2.85 11.95 -13.05
N GLU A 125 2.43 13.07 -12.46
CA GLU A 125 1.69 14.14 -13.15
C GLU A 125 2.60 15.32 -13.51
N PHE A 126 2.47 15.82 -14.75
CA PHE A 126 3.25 16.93 -15.28
C PHE A 126 2.32 18.00 -15.88
N GLU A 127 2.46 19.25 -15.41
CA GLU A 127 1.57 20.36 -15.80
C GLU A 127 1.59 20.62 -17.32
N THR A 128 2.79 20.65 -17.90
CA THR A 128 3.00 20.95 -19.33
C THR A 128 3.18 19.72 -20.19
N GLY A 129 3.24 18.53 -19.58
CA GLY A 129 3.69 17.30 -20.21
C GLY A 129 5.21 17.22 -20.42
N LEU A 130 5.70 16.03 -20.72
CA LEU A 130 7.12 15.79 -21.01
C LEU A 130 7.46 16.09 -22.47
N GLY A 131 8.63 16.68 -22.70
CA GLY A 131 9.18 16.87 -24.03
C GLY A 131 9.73 15.57 -24.60
N THR A 132 10.10 15.58 -25.88
CA THR A 132 10.80 14.44 -26.48
C THR A 132 12.20 14.29 -25.88
N GLY A 133 12.61 13.05 -25.63
CA GLY A 133 13.90 12.78 -24.98
C GLY A 133 13.97 11.41 -24.30
N GLN A 134 15.12 11.17 -23.66
CA GLN A 134 15.34 9.99 -22.82
C GLN A 134 15.27 10.41 -21.36
N TYR A 135 14.55 9.62 -20.58
CA TYR A 135 14.31 9.85 -19.17
C TYR A 135 14.67 8.60 -18.39
N LEU A 136 15.08 8.81 -17.15
CA LEU A 136 15.50 7.73 -16.26
C LEU A 136 14.56 7.64 -15.06
N LEU A 137 13.92 6.49 -14.92
CA LEU A 137 13.16 6.15 -13.74
C LEU A 137 14.03 5.34 -12.78
N GLU A 138 14.21 5.85 -11.57
CA GLU A 138 14.97 5.20 -10.51
C GLU A 138 14.04 4.89 -9.34
N ILE A 139 14.07 3.66 -8.82
CA ILE A 139 13.43 3.31 -7.55
C ILE A 139 14.52 2.93 -6.55
N TYR A 140 14.50 3.62 -5.42
CA TYR A 140 15.38 3.38 -4.29
C TYR A 140 14.60 2.78 -3.13
N MET A 141 15.23 1.83 -2.45
CA MET A 141 14.83 1.36 -1.13
C MET A 141 15.89 1.84 -0.15
N ASP A 142 15.51 2.78 0.70
CA ASP A 142 16.39 3.68 1.46
C ASP A 142 17.41 4.39 0.55
N THR A 143 18.67 3.98 0.66
CA THR A 143 19.81 4.56 -0.09
C THR A 143 20.25 3.68 -1.26
N LYS A 144 19.69 2.47 -1.39
CA LYS A 144 20.08 1.52 -2.43
C LYS A 144 19.14 1.64 -3.62
N MET A 145 19.71 1.91 -4.78
CA MET A 145 18.98 1.83 -6.05
C MET A 145 18.64 0.37 -6.32
N ARG A 146 17.36 0.10 -6.60
CA ARG A 146 16.84 -1.24 -6.89
C ARG A 146 16.36 -1.35 -8.33
N VAL A 147 15.81 -0.27 -8.87
CA VAL A 147 15.41 -0.19 -10.28
C VAL A 147 16.09 1.00 -10.93
N ASN A 148 16.55 0.76 -12.16
CA ASN A 148 17.02 1.77 -13.08
C ASN A 148 16.44 1.47 -14.46
N PHE A 149 15.42 2.21 -14.87
CA PHE A 149 14.61 1.93 -16.06
C PHE A 149 14.62 3.14 -16.99
N GLU A 150 15.06 2.95 -18.22
CA GLU A 150 15.08 3.99 -19.25
C GLU A 150 13.73 4.02 -19.99
N LEU A 151 13.17 5.22 -20.15
CA LEU A 151 12.00 5.45 -20.99
C LEU A 151 12.26 6.57 -21.98
N VAL A 152 11.62 6.47 -23.15
CA VAL A 152 11.79 7.39 -24.27
C VAL A 152 10.46 8.10 -24.56
N ILE A 153 10.51 9.41 -24.73
CA ILE A 153 9.37 10.21 -25.18
C ILE A 153 9.63 10.61 -26.63
N VAL A 154 8.71 10.29 -27.55
CA VAL A 154 8.83 10.50 -29.00
C VAL A 154 7.73 11.39 -29.58
#